data_AF-A0A5J5A9Z7-F1
#
_entry.id   AF-A0A5J5A9Z7-F1
#
_cell.length_a   1.000
_cell.length_b   1.000
_cell.length_c   1.000
_cell.angle_alpha   90.00
_cell.angle_beta   90.00
_cell.angle_gamma   90.00
#
_symmetry.space_group_name_H-M   'P 1'
#
loop_
_entity.id
_entity.type
_entity.pdbx_description
1 polymer ?
#
loop_
_entity_poly.entity_id
_entity_poly.type
_entity_poly.pdbx_seq_one_letter_code
_entity_poly.pdbx_strand_id
1 'polypeptide(L)'
;MLHHLPLIASVGSLRSIEPNKIILKKIILTGVAAAVTFNEYHNPEDVRWFKPVEVWTKCGHIKEPVSTHGAMKCLFNGVLQQHDTVCMSLYKRTYPKWPQHWFPILDA
;
A
#
# COMPACT_ATOMS: atom_id res chain seq x y z
N MET A 1 -8.84 17.32 38.65
CA MET A 1 -8.06 17.69 37.45
C MET A 1 -6.98 16.63 37.30
N LEU A 2 -7.20 15.61 36.48
CA LEU A 2 -6.23 14.51 36.31
C LEU A 2 -5.14 14.99 35.35
N HIS A 3 -3.97 15.32 35.90
CA HIS A 3 -2.78 15.60 35.10
C HIS A 3 -2.29 14.27 34.50
N HIS A 4 -2.39 14.14 33.17
CA HIS A 4 -1.82 13.00 32.46
C HIS A 4 -0.30 13.05 32.55
N LEU A 5 0.28 12.17 33.37
CA LEU A 5 1.74 12.00 33.45
C LEU A 5 2.26 11.39 32.14
N PRO A 6 3.45 11.82 31.66
CA PRO A 6 4.05 11.27 30.46
C PRO A 6 4.37 9.78 30.64
N LEU A 7 3.82 8.95 29.75
CA LEU A 7 4.08 7.50 29.72
C LEU A 7 5.17 7.19 28.70
N ILE A 8 6.12 6.33 29.07
CA ILE A 8 7.15 5.84 28.15
C ILE A 8 6.51 4.91 27.11
N ALA A 9 6.54 5.31 25.84
CA ALA A 9 6.02 4.49 24.73
C ALA A 9 7.06 3.51 24.16
N SER A 10 8.34 3.89 24.12
CA SER A 10 9.44 3.07 23.60
C SER A 10 10.81 3.60 24.04
N VAL A 11 11.82 2.74 24.05
CA VAL A 11 13.23 3.09 24.30
C VAL A 11 14.06 2.61 23.10
N GLY A 12 15.03 3.41 22.66
CA GLY A 12 15.92 3.07 21.55
C GLY A 12 17.13 3.99 21.48
N SER A 13 17.98 3.81 20.47
CA SER A 13 19.19 4.60 20.24
C SER A 13 19.18 5.25 18.85
N LEU A 14 19.94 6.34 18.70
CA LEU A 14 20.13 7.00 17.41
C LEU A 14 20.99 6.11 16.50
N ARG A 15 20.41 5.64 15.39
CA ARG A 15 21.13 4.76 14.44
C ARG A 15 21.99 5.54 13.44
N SER A 16 21.42 6.52 12.75
CA SER A 16 22.10 7.34 11.73
C SER A 16 21.22 8.53 11.35
N ILE A 17 21.84 9.63 10.90
CA ILE A 17 21.18 10.85 10.41
C ILE A 17 21.41 10.93 8.90
N GLU A 18 20.50 10.35 8.12
CA GLU A 18 20.61 10.26 6.66
C GLU A 18 19.36 10.86 5.98
N PRO A 19 19.45 12.07 5.39
CA PRO A 19 18.31 12.67 4.69
C PRO A 19 17.96 11.95 3.39
N ASN A 20 18.90 11.18 2.83
CA ASN A 20 18.69 10.38 1.61
C ASN A 20 17.93 9.08 1.87
N LYS A 21 17.65 8.73 3.13
CA LYS A 21 16.93 7.50 3.47
C LYS A 21 15.48 7.58 2.99
N ILE A 22 15.13 6.75 2.02
CA ILE A 22 13.78 6.72 1.45
C ILE A 22 12.84 5.94 2.38
N ILE A 23 11.74 6.56 2.76
CA ILE A 23 10.62 5.89 3.43
C ILE A 23 9.53 5.65 2.38
N LEU A 24 9.23 4.38 2.10
CA LEU A 24 8.18 3.98 1.18
C LEU A 24 6.99 3.43 1.96
N LYS A 25 5.79 3.93 1.65
CA LYS A 25 4.53 3.32 2.06
C LYS A 25 4.09 2.35 0.98
N LYS A 26 3.97 1.08 1.33
CA LYS A 26 3.34 0.05 0.49
C LYS A 26 1.82 0.12 0.63
N ILE A 27 1.12 0.10 -0.49
CA ILE A 27 -0.34 0.04 -0.60
C ILE A 27 -0.65 -1.22 -1.41
N ILE A 28 -1.52 -2.08 -0.89
CA ILE A 28 -1.93 -3.30 -1.58
C ILE A 28 -3.41 -3.15 -1.91
N LEU A 29 -3.71 -3.12 -3.21
CA LEU A 29 -5.09 -3.19 -3.70
C LEU A 29 -5.44 -4.66 -3.87
N THR A 30 -6.62 -5.05 -3.41
CA THR A 30 -7.08 -6.45 -3.42
C THR A 30 -8.36 -6.57 -4.24
N GLY A 31 -8.37 -7.53 -5.16
CA GLY A 31 -9.51 -7.86 -6.02
C GLY A 31 -9.82 -9.36 -5.99
N VAL A 32 -10.98 -9.72 -6.54
CA VAL A 32 -11.47 -11.10 -6.60
C VAL A 32 -11.10 -11.74 -7.94
N ALA A 33 -10.87 -13.04 -7.94
CA ALA A 33 -10.45 -13.85 -9.08
C ALA A 33 -11.42 -13.91 -10.28
N ALA A 34 -12.74 -13.90 -10.03
CA ALA A 34 -13.77 -14.24 -11.04
C ALA A 34 -13.80 -13.29 -12.25
N ALA A 35 -13.48 -12.03 -12.02
CA ALA A 35 -13.08 -11.02 -12.98
C ALA A 35 -12.10 -10.18 -12.17
N VAL A 36 -10.87 -9.93 -12.64
CA VAL A 36 -9.87 -9.16 -11.85
C VAL A 36 -10.32 -7.70 -11.78
N THR A 37 -11.32 -7.51 -10.96
CA THR A 37 -12.01 -6.27 -10.66
C THR A 37 -11.52 -5.93 -9.28
N PHE A 38 -10.69 -4.91 -9.22
CA PHE A 38 -10.39 -4.27 -7.96
C PHE A 38 -11.59 -3.40 -7.63
N ASN A 39 -12.06 -3.44 -6.37
CA ASN A 39 -13.21 -2.66 -5.94
C ASN A 39 -12.99 -1.15 -6.15
N GLU A 40 -11.75 -0.70 -6.30
CA GLU A 40 -11.42 0.71 -6.52
C GLU A 40 -11.56 1.16 -7.99
N TYR A 41 -11.59 0.26 -8.98
CA TYR A 41 -11.66 0.61 -10.41
C TYR A 41 -13.09 0.51 -10.93
N HIS A 42 -13.75 1.66 -11.09
CA HIS A 42 -15.10 1.74 -11.68
C HIS A 42 -15.06 2.31 -13.11
N ASN A 43 -13.95 2.96 -13.51
CA ASN A 43 -13.78 3.57 -14.81
C ASN A 43 -12.76 2.78 -15.65
N PRO A 44 -13.03 2.49 -16.95
CA PRO A 44 -12.03 1.90 -17.85
C PRO A 44 -10.71 2.69 -17.96
N GLU A 45 -10.72 4.00 -17.70
CA GLU A 45 -9.49 4.81 -17.69
C GLU A 45 -8.52 4.40 -16.58
N ASP A 46 -9.04 4.08 -15.38
CA ASP A 46 -8.21 3.65 -14.26
C ASP A 46 -7.50 2.33 -14.59
N VAL A 47 -8.23 1.38 -15.18
CA VAL A 47 -7.66 0.09 -15.62
C VAL A 47 -6.52 0.30 -16.61
N ARG A 48 -6.66 1.26 -17.54
CA ARG A 48 -5.60 1.59 -18.51
C ARG A 48 -4.40 2.26 -17.83
N TRP A 49 -4.65 3.11 -16.84
CA TRP A 49 -3.59 3.77 -16.06
C TRP A 49 -2.74 2.77 -15.27
N PHE A 50 -3.39 1.79 -14.63
CA PHE A 50 -2.73 0.77 -13.82
C PHE A 50 -2.31 -0.49 -14.60
N LYS A 51 -2.53 -0.52 -15.92
CA LYS A 51 -2.08 -1.59 -16.82
C LYS A 51 -0.60 -1.99 -16.68
N PRO A 52 0.38 -1.08 -16.50
CA PRO A 52 1.78 -1.48 -16.38
C PRO A 52 2.14 -2.05 -15.00
N VAL A 53 1.23 -2.00 -14.02
CA VAL A 53 1.51 -2.51 -12.68
C VAL A 53 1.33 -4.02 -12.66
N GLU A 54 2.39 -4.73 -12.25
CA GLU A 54 2.31 -6.17 -12.09
C GLU A 54 1.36 -6.53 -10.95
N VAL A 55 0.51 -7.51 -11.22
CA VAL A 55 -0.46 -8.04 -10.29
C VAL A 55 -0.03 -9.47 -9.94
N TRP A 56 -0.20 -9.84 -8.68
CA TRP A 56 0.23 -11.13 -8.15
C TRP A 56 -0.90 -11.75 -7.31
N THR A 57 -0.90 -13.06 -7.20
CA THR A 57 -1.72 -13.78 -6.23
C THR A 57 -0.80 -14.49 -5.26
N LYS A 58 -1.35 -15.00 -4.16
CA LYS A 58 -0.58 -15.85 -3.24
C LYS A 58 0.09 -17.03 -3.94
N CYS A 59 -0.49 -17.48 -5.06
CA CYS A 59 -0.12 -18.72 -5.76
C CYS A 59 0.57 -18.49 -7.10
N GLY A 60 0.82 -17.24 -7.54
CA GLY A 60 1.48 -16.99 -8.82
C GLY A 60 1.51 -15.55 -9.29
N HIS A 61 2.11 -15.36 -10.46
CA HIS A 61 2.29 -14.07 -11.13
C HIS A 61 1.46 -13.98 -12.43
N ILE A 62 1.08 -12.77 -12.80
CA ILE A 62 0.30 -12.48 -14.01
C ILE A 62 1.21 -12.10 -15.17
N LYS A 63 0.87 -12.59 -16.36
CA LYS A 63 1.59 -12.27 -17.61
C LYS A 63 1.12 -10.97 -18.26
N GLU A 64 -0.19 -10.82 -18.48
CA GLU A 64 -0.73 -9.67 -19.21
C GLU A 64 -2.15 -9.30 -18.76
N PRO A 65 -2.42 -8.01 -18.50
CA PRO A 65 -3.77 -7.50 -18.27
C PRO A 65 -4.46 -7.05 -19.58
N VAL A 66 -5.68 -7.55 -19.80
CA VAL A 66 -6.60 -7.18 -20.89
C VAL A 66 -7.79 -6.42 -20.31
N SER A 67 -8.02 -5.18 -20.72
CA SER A 67 -9.12 -4.35 -20.21
C SER A 67 -10.42 -4.61 -20.98
N THR A 68 -11.55 -4.81 -20.30
CA THR A 68 -12.88 -4.78 -20.92
C THR A 68 -13.86 -4.10 -19.95
N HIS A 69 -14.43 -2.96 -20.34
CA HIS A 69 -15.46 -2.22 -19.59
C HIS A 69 -15.20 -2.05 -18.06
N GLY A 70 -14.00 -1.63 -17.66
CA GLY A 70 -13.67 -1.40 -16.24
C GLY A 70 -13.24 -2.63 -15.46
N ALA A 71 -13.29 -3.83 -16.06
CA ALA A 71 -12.65 -5.02 -15.52
C ALA A 71 -11.26 -5.22 -16.15
N MET A 72 -10.28 -5.58 -15.33
CA MET A 72 -9.01 -6.11 -15.81
C MET A 72 -9.18 -7.63 -15.93
N LYS A 73 -8.82 -8.21 -17.07
CA LYS A 73 -8.68 -9.66 -17.23
C LYS A 73 -7.20 -9.96 -17.18
N CYS A 74 -6.76 -10.76 -16.22
CA CYS A 74 -5.36 -11.11 -16.09
C CYS A 74 -5.15 -12.57 -16.52
N LEU A 75 -4.09 -12.82 -17.29
CA LEU A 75 -3.62 -14.17 -17.58
C LEU A 75 -2.70 -14.63 -16.45
N PHE A 76 -3.10 -15.69 -15.75
CA PHE A 76 -2.33 -16.29 -14.66
C PHE A 76 -1.55 -17.52 -15.15
N ASN A 77 -0.36 -17.75 -14.58
CA ASN A 77 0.44 -18.93 -14.90
C ASN A 77 -0.14 -20.24 -14.33
N GLY A 78 -1.04 -20.16 -13.35
CA GLY A 78 -1.68 -21.31 -12.70
C GLY A 78 -3.20 -21.22 -12.73
N VAL A 79 -3.86 -22.31 -12.31
CA VAL A 79 -5.32 -22.34 -12.16
C VAL A 79 -5.72 -21.48 -10.96
N LEU A 80 -6.52 -20.46 -11.22
CA LEU A 80 -7.06 -19.58 -10.20
C LEU A 80 -8.35 -20.17 -9.63
N GLN A 81 -8.45 -20.25 -8.31
CA GLN A 81 -9.67 -20.66 -7.62
C GLN A 81 -10.53 -19.43 -7.31
N GLN A 82 -11.86 -19.62 -7.18
CA GLN A 82 -12.78 -18.51 -6.90
C GLN A 82 -12.52 -17.83 -5.55
N HIS A 83 -11.91 -18.55 -4.59
CA HIS A 83 -11.53 -18.02 -3.28
C HIS A 83 -10.16 -17.33 -3.28
N ASP A 84 -9.45 -17.32 -4.41
CA ASP A 84 -8.15 -16.66 -4.50
C ASP A 84 -8.30 -15.15 -4.57
N THR A 85 -7.40 -14.46 -3.86
CA THR A 85 -7.30 -13.00 -3.87
C THR A 85 -6.19 -12.58 -4.82
N VAL A 86 -6.50 -11.59 -5.63
CA VAL A 86 -5.57 -10.95 -6.57
C VAL A 86 -5.11 -9.63 -5.95
N CYS A 87 -3.80 -9.38 -5.98
CA CYS A 87 -3.16 -8.27 -5.29
C CYS A 87 -2.32 -7.42 -6.25
N MET A 88 -2.43 -6.11 -6.12
CA MET A 88 -1.57 -5.15 -6.82
C MET A 88 -0.80 -4.33 -5.79
N SER A 89 0.53 -4.23 -5.94
CA SER A 89 1.37 -3.48 -5.00
C SER A 89 1.78 -2.13 -5.56
N LEU A 90 1.33 -1.07 -4.89
CA LEU A 90 1.68 0.31 -5.18
C LEU A 90 2.59 0.85 -4.09
N TYR A 91 3.49 1.76 -4.45
CA TYR A 91 4.44 2.35 -3.53
C TYR A 91 4.38 3.87 -3.62
N LYS A 92 4.33 4.53 -2.47
CA LYS A 92 4.37 5.99 -2.36
C LYS A 92 5.55 6.40 -1.49
N ARG A 93 6.38 7.32 -1.96
CA ARG A 93 7.39 7.99 -1.13
C ARG A 93 6.72 8.88 -0.08
N THR A 94 7.06 8.68 1.18
CA THR A 94 6.55 9.48 2.30
C THR A 94 7.68 10.24 2.95
N TYR A 95 7.41 11.46 3.37
CA TYR A 95 8.33 12.30 4.12
C TYR A 95 7.84 12.43 5.56
N PRO A 96 8.76 12.53 6.54
CA PRO A 96 8.37 12.81 7.92
C PRO A 96 7.63 14.14 7.99
N LYS A 97 6.61 14.21 8.84
CA LYS A 97 5.93 15.47 9.12
C LYS A 97 6.84 16.34 9.98
N TRP A 98 6.83 17.64 9.71
CA TRP A 98 7.55 18.59 10.56
C TRP A 98 6.90 18.61 11.96
N PRO A 99 7.68 18.47 13.04
CA PRO A 99 7.13 18.51 14.38
C PRO A 99 6.58 19.91 14.68
N GLN A 100 5.31 19.98 15.09
CA GLN A 100 4.65 21.24 15.46
C GLN A 100 4.95 21.68 16.89
N HIS A 101 5.32 20.75 17.75
CA HIS A 101 5.72 21.03 19.12
C HIS A 101 7.02 20.27 19.42
N TRP A 102 7.89 20.89 20.20
CA TRP A 102 9.11 20.27 20.70
C TRP A 102 8.88 19.90 22.17
N PHE A 103 9.35 18.72 22.56
CA PHE A 103 9.48 18.38 23.98
C PHE A 103 10.81 18.95 24.48
N PRO A 104 10.92 19.40 25.74
CA PRO A 104 9.96 19.22 26.84
C PRO A 104 8.84 20.26 26.83
N ILE A 105 7.67 19.89 27.36
CA ILE A 105 6.67 20.88 27.79
C ILE A 105 7.33 21.62 28.96
N LEU A 106 7.91 22.79 28.68
CA LEU A 106 8.49 23.67 29.69
C LEU A 106 7.36 24.41 30.39
N ASP A 107 6.55 23.69 31.17
CA ASP A 107 5.59 24.27 32.12
C ASP A 107 5.27 23.19 33.17
N ALA A 108 6.16 23.03 34.15
CA ALA A 108 5.93 22.32 35.41
C ALA A 108 6.59 23.11 36.56
#